data_AF-A0A527VDR0-F1
#
_entry.id   AF-A0A527VDR0-F1
#
_cell.length_a   1.000
_cell.length_b   1.000
_cell.length_c   1.000
_cell.angle_alpha   90.00
_cell.angle_beta   90.00
_cell.angle_gamma   90.00
#
_symmetry.space_group_name_H-M   'P 1'
#
loop_
_entity.id
_entity.type
_entity.pdbx_description
1 polymer ?
#
loop_
_entity_poly.entity_id
_entity_poly.type
_entity_poly.pdbx_seq_one_letter_code
_entity_poly.pdbx_strand_id
1 'polypeptide(L)' 'MFDKLRHRFKLRHRFACWLAYRQTLASLRQAPDSTLADAGISREEIREHARHASLRR' A
#
# COMPACT_ATOMS: atom_id res chain seq x y z
N MET A 1 10.74 -7.30 -30.13
CA MET A 1 11.11 -8.21 -29.01
C MET A 1 11.24 -7.50 -27.65
N PHE A 2 11.68 -6.23 -27.60
CA PHE A 2 11.84 -5.44 -26.36
C PHE A 2 10.53 -5.07 -25.62
N ASP A 3 9.41 -4.96 -26.34
CA ASP A 3 8.12 -4.54 -25.74
C ASP A 3 7.53 -5.57 -24.75
N LYS A 4 7.66 -6.87 -25.06
CA LYS A 4 7.18 -7.96 -24.18
C LYS A 4 7.93 -8.02 -22.85
N LEU A 5 9.21 -7.66 -22.82
CA LEU A 5 10.00 -7.59 -21.59
C LEU A 5 9.55 -6.40 -20.73
N ARG A 6 9.39 -5.22 -21.34
CA ARG A 6 8.92 -4.01 -20.65
C ARG A 6 7.53 -4.19 -20.03
N HIS A 7 6.61 -4.88 -20.70
CA HIS A 7 5.29 -5.17 -20.16
C HIS A 7 5.34 -6.11 -18.94
N ARG A 8 6.16 -7.16 -18.99
CA ARG A 8 6.35 -8.09 -17.85
C ARG A 8 6.99 -7.42 -16.65
N PHE A 9 8.01 -6.57 -16.86
CA PHE A 9 8.62 -5.79 -15.80
C PHE A 9 7.63 -4.82 -15.15
N LYS A 10 6.85 -4.08 -15.95
CA LYS A 10 5.79 -3.18 -15.44
C LYS A 10 4.74 -3.93 -14.64
N LEU A 11 4.31 -5.10 -15.11
CA LEU A 11 3.30 -5.90 -14.40
C LEU A 11 3.84 -6.43 -13.07
N ARG A 12 5.06 -7.00 -13.06
CA ARG A 12 5.72 -7.47 -11.83
C ARG A 12 5.93 -6.33 -10.84
N HIS A 13 6.36 -5.17 -11.31
CA HIS A 13 6.50 -3.99 -10.46
C HIS A 13 5.17 -3.54 -9.85
N ARG A 14 4.09 -3.50 -10.65
CA ARG A 14 2.75 -3.15 -10.14
C ARG A 14 2.28 -4.15 -9.08
N PHE A 15 2.47 -5.45 -9.31
CA PHE A 15 2.15 -6.47 -8.31
C PHE A 15 3.00 -6.34 -7.04
N ALA A 16 4.30 -6.06 -7.17
CA ALA A 16 5.18 -5.85 -6.02
C ALA A 16 4.76 -4.62 -5.20
N CYS A 17 4.48 -3.48 -5.85
CA CYS A 17 3.95 -2.30 -5.17
C CYS A 17 2.62 -2.57 -4.48
N TRP A 18 1.72 -3.31 -5.13
CA TRP A 18 0.43 -3.65 -4.53
C TRP A 18 0.58 -4.58 -3.33
N LEU A 19 1.47 -5.57 -3.40
CA LEU A 19 1.77 -6.47 -2.28
C LEU A 19 2.39 -5.72 -1.11
N ALA A 20 3.40 -4.89 -1.38
CA ALA A 20 4.04 -4.05 -0.36
C ALA A 20 3.03 -3.12 0.32
N TYR A 21 2.17 -2.46 -0.47
CA TYR A 21 1.09 -1.63 0.08
C TYR A 21 0.18 -2.39 1.03
N ARG A 22 -0.26 -3.61 0.66
CA ARG A 22 -1.11 -4.44 1.53
C ARG A 22 -0.41 -4.90 2.79
N GLN A 23 0.87 -5.25 2.70
CA GLN A 23 1.67 -5.65 3.86
C GLN A 23 1.84 -4.47 4.83
N THR A 24 2.24 -3.30 4.33
CA THR A 24 2.35 -2.08 5.13
C THR A 24 1.04 -1.74 5.81
N LEU A 25 -0.08 -1.79 5.07
CA LEU A 25 -1.39 -1.51 5.63
C LEU A 25 -1.80 -2.51 6.73
N ALA A 26 -1.45 -3.79 6.57
CA ALA A 26 -1.71 -4.81 7.59
C ALA A 26 -0.89 -4.55 8.86
N SER A 27 0.39 -4.25 8.72
CA SER A 27 1.26 -3.89 9.85
C SER A 27 0.77 -2.64 10.58
N LEU A 28 0.37 -1.60 9.85
CA LEU A 28 -0.19 -0.37 10.44
C LEU A 28 -1.52 -0.60 11.15
N ARG A 29 -2.33 -1.56 10.71
CA ARG A 29 -3.58 -1.95 11.39
C ARG A 29 -3.35 -2.75 12.66
N GLN A 30 -2.22 -3.43 12.78
CA GLN A 30 -1.85 -4.21 13.97
C GLN A 30 -1.03 -3.38 14.96
N ALA A 31 -0.39 -2.31 14.50
CA ALA A 31 0.40 -1.42 15.36
C ALA A 31 -0.49 -0.82 16.48
N PRO A 32 0.06 -0.65 17.70
CA PRO A 32 -0.60 0.08 18.78
C PRO A 32 -0.84 1.54 18.39
N ASP A 33 -1.89 2.16 18.93
CA ASP A 33 -2.18 3.58 18.66
C ASP A 33 -1.05 4.50 19.15
N SER A 34 -0.31 4.13 20.20
CA SER A 34 0.88 4.87 20.65
C SER A 34 1.98 4.91 19.59
N THR A 35 2.30 3.77 18.97
CA THR A 35 3.29 3.68 17.89
C THR A 35 2.87 4.47 16.64
N LEU A 36 1.56 4.50 16.36
CA LEU A 36 1.02 5.31 15.27
C LEU A 36 1.13 6.81 15.59
N ALA A 37 0.81 7.20 16.83
CA ALA A 37 0.93 8.57 17.30
C ALA A 37 2.39 9.07 17.28
N ASP A 38 3.35 8.23 17.68
CA ASP A 38 4.80 8.53 17.61
C ASP A 38 5.27 8.79 16.17
N ALA A 39 4.65 8.12 15.19
CA ALA A 39 4.91 8.33 13.78
C ALA A 39 4.11 9.51 13.18
N GLY A 40 3.26 10.18 13.97
CA GLY A 40 2.37 11.24 13.52
C GLY A 40 1.24 10.75 12.60
N ILE A 41 0.87 9.47 12.70
CA ILE A 41 -0.13 8.83 11.84
C ILE A 41 -1.41 8.55 12.65
N SER A 42 -2.57 8.97 12.15
CA SER A 42 -3.85 8.57 12.73
C SER A 42 -4.40 7.26 12.13
N ARG A 43 -5.06 6.46 12.96
CA ARG A 43 -5.81 5.28 12.50
C ARG A 43 -6.92 5.65 11.50
N GLU A 44 -7.45 6.87 11.60
CA GLU A 44 -8.46 7.38 10.69
C GLU A 44 -7.88 7.69 9.31
N GLU A 45 -6.72 8.34 9.24
CA GLU A 45 -5.99 8.59 7.97
C GLU A 45 -5.67 7.27 7.26
N ILE A 46 -5.24 6.24 8.00
CA ILE A 46 -5.01 4.91 7.43
C ILE A 46 -6.29 4.35 6.80
N ARG A 47 -7.44 4.50 7.48
CA ARG A 47 -8.75 4.04 6.98
C ARG A 47 -9.22 4.84 5.77
N GLU A 48 -9.05 6.16 5.80
CA GLU A 48 -9.39 7.06 4.71
C GLU A 48 -8.56 6.75 3.45
N HIS A 49 -7.24 6.64 3.60
CA HIS A 49 -6.36 6.29 2.50
C HIS A 49 -6.70 4.93 1.87
N ALA A 50 -7.01 3.93 2.71
CA ALA A 50 -7.47 2.62 2.25
C ALA A 50 -8.81 2.68 1.49
N ARG A 51 -9.73 3.55 1.91
CA ARG A 51 -10.99 3.82 1.20
C ARG A 51 -10.73 4.46 -0.16
N HIS A 52 -9.94 5.53 -0.23
CA HIS A 52 -9.60 6.19 -1.50
C HIS A 52 -8.90 5.25 -2.48
N ALA A 53 -7.94 4.45 -2.01
CA ALA A 53 -7.25 3.46 -2.85
C ALA A 53 -8.21 2.37 -3.39
N SER A 54 -9.28 2.06 -2.66
CA SER A 54 -10.31 1.11 -3.09
C SER A 54 -11.28 1.72 -4.10
N LEU A 55 -11.57 3.02 -4.00
CA LEU A 55 -12.44 3.76 -4.92
C LEU A 55 -11.77 4.10 -6.26
N ARG A 56 -10.43 4.13 -6.30
CA ARG A 56 -9.64 4.39 -7.52
C ARG A 56 -9.35 3.14 -8.37
N ARG A 57 -9.98 2.00 -8.04
CA ARG A 57 -9.92 0.78 -8.86
C ARG A 57 -10.83 0.89 -10.07
#